data_AF-A0A2N6PXV4-F1
#
_entry.id   AF-A0A2N6PXV4-F1
#
_cell.length_a   1.000
_cell.length_b   1.000
_cell.length_c   1.000
_cell.angle_alpha   90.00
_cell.angle_beta   90.00
_cell.angle_gamma   90.00
#
_symmetry.space_group_name_H-M   'P 1'
#
loop_
_entity.id
_entity.type
_entity.pdbx_description
1 polymer ?
#
loop_
_entity_poly.entity_id
_entity_poly.type
_entity_poly.pdbx_seq_one_letter_code
_entity_poly.pdbx_strand_id
1 'polypeptide(L)'
;MATITFTLSDFGLASLAPLFPTVTFVPSGPGVADGRLFSSTPVEAMLAGDSGTVTLAPTDGVVPAVWYTVHITHLNAGGVPTHFDLLDLRILVPAEYVGPITGLPGVPISPTTVLVSLDPPPPGYKGFWLYSPATGQQMPLDDPRIGELRTVA
;
A
#
# COMPACT_ATOMS: atom_id res chain seq x y z
N MET A 1 -15.68 4.15 4.98
CA MET A 1 -14.44 3.69 5.64
C MET A 1 -13.83 2.65 4.73
N ALA A 2 -12.51 2.69 4.59
CA ALA A 2 -11.79 1.75 3.73
C ALA A 2 -11.43 0.48 4.50
N THR A 3 -11.54 -0.67 3.85
CA THR A 3 -11.15 -1.97 4.42
C THR A 3 -9.93 -2.48 3.69
N ILE A 4 -8.83 -2.62 4.43
CA ILE A 4 -7.55 -3.02 3.88
C ILE A 4 -7.22 -4.41 4.39
N THR A 5 -6.88 -5.30 3.47
CA THR A 5 -6.35 -6.64 3.76
C THR A 5 -4.86 -6.69 3.50
N PHE A 6 -4.15 -7.58 4.18
CA PHE A 6 -2.73 -7.81 3.95
C PHE A 6 -2.33 -9.19 4.46
N THR A 7 -1.15 -9.67 4.08
CA THR A 7 -0.46 -10.77 4.75
C THR A 7 0.77 -10.25 5.49
N LEU A 8 1.27 -10.99 6.47
CA LEU A 8 2.48 -10.56 7.19
C LEU A 8 3.73 -10.61 6.32
N SER A 9 3.69 -11.33 5.19
CA SER A 9 4.71 -11.26 4.15
C SER A 9 4.65 -9.99 3.29
N ASP A 10 3.57 -9.19 3.35
CA ASP A 10 3.54 -7.89 2.68
C ASP A 10 4.51 -6.89 3.34
N PHE A 11 4.92 -7.18 4.58
CA PHE A 11 5.83 -6.35 5.38
C PHE A 11 7.26 -6.88 5.48
N GLY A 12 7.52 -8.07 4.95
CA GLY A 12 8.83 -8.71 4.98
C GLY A 12 8.92 -9.83 3.94
N LEU A 13 10.12 -10.09 3.42
CA LEU A 13 10.32 -11.15 2.41
C LEU A 13 9.94 -12.56 2.91
N ALA A 14 9.85 -12.74 4.23
CA ALA A 14 9.31 -13.92 4.90
C ALA A 14 8.15 -13.52 5.81
N SER A 15 7.23 -14.47 6.05
CA SER A 15 6.14 -14.27 6.99
C SER A 15 6.65 -13.91 8.39
N LEU A 16 6.07 -12.86 8.98
CA LEU A 16 6.35 -12.45 10.36
C LEU A 16 5.49 -13.21 11.38
N ALA A 17 4.58 -14.11 10.97
CA ALA A 17 3.68 -14.82 11.88
C ALA A 17 4.39 -15.53 13.06
N PRO A 18 5.57 -16.16 12.89
CA PRO A 18 6.29 -16.79 14.01
C PRO A 18 6.77 -15.81 15.09
N LEU A 19 6.74 -14.50 14.82
CA LEU A 19 7.15 -13.43 15.71
C LEU A 19 5.97 -12.76 16.43
N PHE A 20 4.79 -13.39 16.39
CA PHE A 20 3.57 -12.95 17.06
C PHE A 20 3.33 -11.43 16.93
N PRO A 21 3.34 -10.86 15.72
CA PRO A 21 3.40 -9.42 15.56
C PRO A 21 2.06 -8.77 15.93
N THR A 22 2.12 -7.50 16.29
CA THR A 22 0.97 -6.58 16.22
C THR A 22 1.25 -5.56 15.12
N VAL A 23 0.26 -5.27 14.30
CA VAL A 23 0.37 -4.33 13.18
C VAL A 23 -0.53 -3.14 13.49
N THR A 24 0.06 -1.96 13.57
CA THR A 24 -0.63 -0.71 13.89
C THR A 24 -0.45 0.29 12.75
N PHE A 25 -1.55 0.91 12.33
CA PHE A 25 -1.56 1.99 11.35
C PHE A 25 -1.63 3.32 12.10
N VAL A 26 -0.61 4.15 11.93
CA VAL A 26 -0.48 5.43 12.65
C VAL A 26 -0.70 6.58 11.69
N PRO A 27 -1.72 7.44 11.89
CA PRO A 27 -1.89 8.62 11.08
C PRO A 27 -0.80 9.66 11.37
N SER A 28 -0.33 10.36 10.34
CA SER A 28 0.73 11.38 10.45
C SER A 28 0.33 12.59 11.29
N GLY A 29 -0.96 12.80 11.52
CA GLY A 29 -1.48 13.85 12.38
C GLY A 29 -3.00 13.98 12.34
N PRO A 30 -3.57 14.94 13.09
CA PRO A 30 -4.98 15.29 12.99
C PRO A 30 -5.26 16.14 11.74
N GLY A 31 -6.52 16.19 11.33
CA GLY A 31 -6.96 17.03 10.22
C GLY A 31 -8.47 17.26 10.20
N VAL A 32 -8.98 17.81 9.11
CA VAL A 32 -10.42 18.03 8.88
C VAL A 32 -10.79 17.51 7.50
N ALA A 33 -11.87 16.72 7.43
CA ALA A 33 -12.50 16.29 6.19
C ALA A 33 -14.02 16.31 6.35
N ASP A 34 -14.75 16.77 5.35
CA ASP A 34 -16.23 16.81 5.33
C ASP A 34 -16.85 17.43 6.61
N GLY A 35 -16.22 18.49 7.13
CA GLY A 35 -16.66 19.17 8.35
C GLY A 35 -16.48 18.37 9.65
N ARG A 36 -15.70 17.27 9.63
CA ARG A 36 -15.39 16.43 10.79
C ARG A 36 -13.89 16.43 11.08
N LEU A 37 -13.55 16.20 12.35
CA LEU A 37 -12.16 16.01 12.76
C LEU A 37 -11.67 14.62 12.37
N PHE A 38 -10.52 14.58 11.71
CA PHE A 38 -9.74 13.37 11.47
C PHE A 38 -8.86 13.09 12.70
N SER A 39 -9.01 11.92 13.30
CA SER A 39 -8.32 11.56 14.54
C SER A 39 -6.86 11.16 14.27
N SER A 40 -5.95 11.55 15.16
CA SER A 40 -4.58 11.05 15.19
C SER A 40 -4.41 9.73 15.96
N THR A 41 -5.51 9.06 16.32
CA THR A 41 -5.47 7.78 17.05
C THR A 41 -4.94 6.66 16.16
N PRO A 42 -3.89 5.92 16.60
CA PRO A 42 -3.46 4.70 15.93
C PRO A 42 -4.57 3.65 15.84
N VAL A 43 -4.60 2.89 14.74
CA VAL A 43 -5.57 1.80 14.53
C VAL A 43 -4.82 0.47 14.44
N GLU A 44 -5.10 -0.42 15.37
CA GLU A 44 -4.55 -1.77 15.35
C GLU A 44 -5.32 -2.66 14.35
N ALA A 45 -4.59 -3.45 13.58
CA ALA A 45 -5.17 -4.41 12.66
C ALA A 45 -5.55 -5.72 13.37
N MET A 46 -6.62 -6.35 12.91
CA MET A 46 -6.99 -7.68 13.35
C MET A 46 -6.18 -8.71 12.56
N LEU A 47 -5.44 -9.58 13.26
CA LEU A 47 -4.67 -10.66 12.65
C LEU A 47 -5.35 -12.02 12.86
N ALA A 48 -5.32 -12.86 11.83
CA ALA A 48 -5.76 -14.24 11.83
C ALA A 48 -4.72 -15.11 11.11
N GLY A 49 -3.80 -15.69 11.89
CA GLY A 49 -2.65 -16.41 11.35
C GLY A 49 -1.71 -15.46 10.60
N ASP A 50 -1.47 -15.72 9.32
CA ASP A 50 -0.61 -14.90 8.47
C ASP A 50 -1.35 -13.73 7.80
N SER A 51 -2.69 -13.69 7.91
CA SER A 51 -3.53 -12.66 7.28
C SER A 51 -3.94 -11.59 8.27
N GLY A 52 -4.10 -10.36 7.79
CA GLY A 52 -4.55 -9.22 8.57
C GLY A 52 -5.62 -8.40 7.88
N THR A 53 -6.42 -7.70 8.66
CA THR A 53 -7.44 -6.77 8.17
C THR A 53 -7.53 -5.56 9.08
N VAL A 54 -7.65 -4.37 8.48
CA VAL A 54 -7.85 -3.11 9.21
C VAL A 54 -8.90 -2.26 8.51
N THR A 55 -9.70 -1.53 9.30
CA THR A 55 -10.63 -0.52 8.78
C THR A 55 -10.07 0.86 9.09
N LEU A 56 -9.72 1.63 8.06
CA LEU A 56 -9.13 2.96 8.21
C LEU A 56 -10.09 4.06 7.79
N ALA A 57 -9.91 5.23 8.42
CA ALA A 57 -10.56 6.45 7.96
C ALA A 57 -9.90 6.88 6.63
N PRO A 58 -10.67 7.36 5.66
CA PRO A 58 -10.10 7.87 4.41
C PRO A 58 -9.25 9.12 4.64
N THR A 59 -8.13 9.21 3.93
CA THR A 59 -7.21 10.35 3.99
C THR A 59 -7.36 11.31 2.81
N ASP A 60 -8.13 10.93 1.79
CA ASP A 60 -8.49 11.80 0.68
C ASP A 60 -9.36 12.97 1.17
N GLY A 61 -8.99 14.18 0.75
CA GLY A 61 -9.72 15.39 1.15
C GLY A 61 -9.46 15.87 2.59
N VAL A 62 -8.59 15.21 3.37
CA VAL A 62 -8.20 15.68 4.70
C VAL A 62 -7.25 16.88 4.60
N VAL A 63 -7.53 17.94 5.36
CA VAL A 63 -6.71 19.16 5.46
C VAL A 63 -6.28 19.42 6.91
N PRO A 64 -4.97 19.56 7.22
CA PRO A 64 -3.82 19.35 6.31
C PRO A 64 -3.77 17.90 5.80
N ALA A 65 -2.98 17.64 4.74
CA ALA A 65 -2.85 16.30 4.19
C ALA A 65 -2.33 15.31 5.24
N VAL A 66 -3.04 14.19 5.40
CA VAL A 66 -2.70 13.10 6.33
C VAL A 66 -2.41 11.82 5.53
N TRP A 67 -1.53 10.97 6.07
CA TRP A 67 -1.27 9.62 5.56
C TRP A 67 -1.08 8.68 6.75
N TYR A 68 -1.18 7.37 6.53
CA TYR A 68 -0.84 6.37 7.53
C TYR A 68 0.59 5.84 7.33
N THR A 69 1.28 5.55 8.42
CA THR A 69 2.49 4.71 8.46
C THR A 69 2.17 3.38 9.14
N VAL A 70 2.96 2.34 8.84
CA VAL A 70 2.77 1.01 9.44
C VAL A 70 3.85 0.77 10.48
N HIS A 71 3.41 0.48 11.69
CA HIS A 71 4.25 0.13 12.83
C HIS A 71 4.02 -1.34 13.15
N ILE A 72 5.08 -2.12 13.27
CA ILE A 72 5.00 -3.55 13.60
C ILE A 72 5.75 -3.79 14.90
N THR A 73 5.06 -4.29 15.92
CA THR A 73 5.72 -4.71 17.17
C THR A 73 5.79 -6.23 17.20
N HIS A 74 7.00 -6.78 17.28
CA HIS A 74 7.20 -8.22 17.41
C HIS A 74 7.10 -8.62 18.86
N LEU A 75 6.44 -9.74 19.13
CA LEU A 75 6.24 -10.25 20.46
C LEU A 75 6.91 -11.61 20.60
N ASN A 76 7.33 -11.96 21.81
CA ASN A 76 7.61 -13.35 22.12
C ASN A 76 6.29 -14.12 22.38
N ALA A 77 6.38 -15.44 22.55
CA ALA A 77 5.21 -16.28 22.85
C ALA A 77 4.48 -15.89 24.16
N GLY A 78 5.12 -15.11 25.04
CA GLY A 78 4.52 -14.57 26.26
C GLY A 78 3.82 -13.22 26.07
N GLY A 79 3.73 -12.70 24.84
CA GLY A 79 3.12 -11.41 24.53
C GLY A 79 3.99 -10.20 24.89
N VAL A 80 5.26 -10.40 25.20
CA VAL A 80 6.18 -9.30 25.54
C VAL A 80 6.85 -8.76 24.28
N PRO A 81 6.85 -7.43 24.06
CA PRO A 81 7.56 -6.81 22.95
C PRO A 81 9.06 -7.14 22.93
N THR A 82 9.57 -7.52 21.77
CA THR A 82 11.00 -7.85 21.56
C THR A 82 11.65 -6.95 20.52
N HIS A 83 10.91 -6.54 19.50
CA HIS A 83 11.41 -5.73 18.40
C HIS A 83 10.32 -4.81 17.86
N PHE A 84 10.73 -3.76 17.16
CA PHE A 84 9.82 -2.77 16.61
C PHE A 84 10.32 -2.29 15.24
N ASP A 85 9.49 -2.49 14.23
CA ASP A 85 9.73 -2.05 12.86
C ASP A 85 8.85 -0.85 12.53
N LEU A 86 9.50 0.19 12.00
CA LEU A 86 8.85 1.38 11.45
C LEU A 86 8.95 1.34 9.94
N LEU A 87 7.83 1.07 9.27
CA LEU A 87 7.76 1.17 7.83
C LEU A 87 7.40 2.61 7.46
N ASP A 88 8.38 3.37 6.98
CA ASP A 88 8.23 4.78 6.57
C ASP A 88 7.50 4.92 5.21
N LEU A 89 6.49 4.06 5.00
CA LEU A 89 5.62 4.06 3.84
C LEU A 89 4.45 5.00 4.10
N ARG A 90 4.25 5.96 3.21
CA ARG A 90 3.13 6.91 3.30
C ARG A 90 1.92 6.34 2.60
N ILE A 91 1.06 5.67 3.35
CA ILE A 91 -0.13 5.02 2.82
C ILE A 91 -1.27 6.05 2.75
N LEU A 92 -1.73 6.32 1.54
CA LEU A 92 -2.93 7.13 1.30
C LEU A 92 -4.14 6.20 1.15
N VAL A 93 -5.24 6.54 1.83
CA VAL A 93 -6.43 5.69 1.92
C VAL A 93 -7.61 6.40 1.26
N PRO A 94 -8.06 5.97 0.07
CA PRO A 94 -9.25 6.53 -0.58
C PRO A 94 -10.56 6.14 0.12
N ALA A 95 -11.61 6.97 -0.02
CA ALA A 95 -12.89 6.82 0.68
C ALA A 95 -13.57 5.45 0.57
N GLU A 96 -13.50 4.84 -0.62
CA GLU A 96 -14.20 3.60 -0.97
C GLU A 96 -13.24 2.41 -1.19
N TYR A 97 -12.00 2.51 -0.71
CA TYR A 97 -11.03 1.45 -0.96
C TYR A 97 -11.38 0.16 -0.21
N VAL A 98 -11.45 -0.95 -0.96
CA VAL A 98 -11.56 -2.31 -0.43
C VAL A 98 -10.58 -3.19 -1.17
N GLY A 99 -9.59 -3.75 -0.46
CA GLY A 99 -8.61 -4.64 -1.09
C GLY A 99 -7.28 -4.71 -0.37
N PRO A 100 -6.26 -5.28 -1.03
CA PRO A 100 -4.95 -5.52 -0.42
C PRO A 100 -4.17 -4.23 -0.19
N ILE A 101 -3.28 -4.21 0.81
CA ILE A 101 -2.41 -3.06 1.12
C ILE A 101 -1.51 -2.67 -0.06
N THR A 102 -1.06 -3.65 -0.84
CA THR A 102 -0.23 -3.47 -2.05
C THR A 102 -0.93 -2.68 -3.16
N GLY A 103 -2.26 -2.52 -3.07
CA GLY A 103 -3.03 -1.74 -4.01
C GLY A 103 -3.27 -0.28 -3.61
N LEU A 104 -2.75 0.17 -2.46
CA LEU A 104 -2.91 1.54 -1.98
C LEU A 104 -1.83 2.48 -2.54
N PRO A 105 -2.17 3.74 -2.85
CA PRO A 105 -1.18 4.74 -3.22
C PRO A 105 -0.15 4.95 -2.10
N GLY A 106 1.12 5.05 -2.50
CA GLY A 106 2.25 5.27 -1.59
C GLY A 106 2.84 4.00 -0.96
N VAL A 107 2.26 2.83 -1.23
CA VAL A 107 2.97 1.55 -1.08
C VAL A 107 3.85 1.34 -2.32
N PRO A 108 5.17 1.12 -2.18
CA PRO A 108 6.05 0.91 -3.32
C PRO A 108 5.57 -0.30 -4.10
N ILE A 109 5.12 -0.07 -5.33
CA ILE A 109 4.93 -1.15 -6.28
C ILE A 109 6.33 -1.64 -6.63
N SER A 110 6.59 -2.94 -6.47
CA SER A 110 7.92 -3.49 -6.74
C SER A 110 8.44 -2.99 -8.10
N PRO A 111 9.69 -2.52 -8.20
CA PRO A 111 10.28 -2.18 -9.50
C PRO A 111 10.42 -3.43 -10.40
N THR A 112 10.16 -4.63 -9.89
CA THR A 112 10.10 -5.87 -10.68
C THR A 112 8.77 -6.06 -11.42
N THR A 113 7.75 -5.26 -11.12
CA THR A 113 6.47 -5.23 -11.86
C THR A 113 6.48 -4.07 -12.85
N VAL A 114 7.27 -4.22 -13.92
CA VAL A 114 7.19 -3.37 -15.12
C VAL A 114 6.51 -4.15 -16.23
N LEU A 115 5.32 -3.73 -16.64
CA LEU A 115 4.71 -4.18 -17.88
C LEU A 115 5.38 -3.42 -19.02
N VAL A 116 6.01 -4.16 -19.94
CA VAL A 116 6.54 -3.60 -21.19
C VAL A 116 5.57 -3.97 -22.29
N SER A 117 4.85 -2.99 -22.84
CA SER A 117 3.91 -3.21 -23.94
C SER A 117 3.53 -1.91 -24.62
N LEU A 118 3.21 -1.96 -25.91
CA LEU A 118 2.49 -0.89 -26.60
C LEU A 118 0.99 -0.88 -26.27
N ASP A 119 0.45 -2.02 -25.84
CA ASP A 119 -0.93 -2.12 -25.41
C ASP A 119 -1.08 -1.56 -23.99
N PRO A 120 -2.21 -0.88 -23.71
CA PRO A 120 -2.50 -0.42 -22.36
C PRO A 120 -2.55 -1.62 -21.38
N PRO A 121 -2.15 -1.41 -20.11
CA PRO A 121 -2.26 -2.44 -19.09
C PRO A 121 -3.67 -3.00 -18.96
N PRO A 122 -3.84 -4.30 -18.69
CA PRO A 122 -5.15 -4.88 -18.49
C PRO A 122 -5.84 -4.25 -17.26
N PRO A 123 -7.19 -4.21 -17.22
CA PRO A 123 -7.92 -3.71 -16.06
C PRO A 123 -7.46 -4.40 -14.77
N GLY A 124 -7.11 -3.60 -13.76
CA GLY A 124 -6.62 -4.10 -12.47
C GLY A 124 -5.10 -4.30 -12.35
N TYR A 125 -4.33 -4.06 -13.42
CA TYR A 125 -2.87 -4.01 -13.32
C TYR A 125 -2.41 -2.82 -12.48
N LYS A 126 -1.59 -3.09 -11.45
CA LYS A 126 -0.97 -2.07 -10.60
C LYS A 126 0.54 -2.22 -10.72
N GLY A 127 1.20 -1.21 -11.26
CA GLY A 127 2.60 -1.35 -11.65
C GLY A 127 3.16 -0.17 -12.40
N PHE A 128 4.38 -0.35 -12.87
CA PHE A 128 4.96 0.52 -13.87
C PHE A 128 4.61 -0.03 -15.25
N TRP A 129 4.19 0.85 -16.15
CA TRP A 129 4.01 0.52 -17.55
C TRP A 129 5.05 1.29 -18.36
N LEU A 130 5.98 0.56 -18.96
CA LEU A 130 6.90 1.10 -19.94
C LEU A 130 6.25 0.96 -21.33
N TYR A 131 5.88 2.09 -21.92
CA TYR A 131 5.34 2.12 -23.27
C TYR A 131 6.46 1.85 -24.28
N SER A 132 6.65 0.57 -24.60
CA SER A 132 7.73 0.07 -25.45
C SER A 132 7.32 -1.28 -26.05
N PRO A 133 7.75 -1.63 -27.27
CA PRO A 133 7.42 -2.90 -27.89
C PRO A 133 7.85 -4.09 -27.02
N ALA A 134 6.88 -4.92 -26.67
CA ALA A 134 7.09 -6.25 -26.10
C ALA A 134 7.60 -7.22 -27.18
N THR A 135 8.06 -8.40 -26.76
CA THR A 135 8.39 -9.50 -27.67
C THR A 135 7.23 -9.80 -28.62
N GLY A 136 7.45 -9.60 -29.93
CA GLY A 136 6.45 -9.83 -30.98
C GLY A 136 5.63 -8.60 -31.40
N GLN A 137 5.77 -7.46 -30.72
CA GLN A 137 5.20 -6.18 -31.16
C GLN A 137 6.17 -5.45 -32.11
N GLN A 138 5.64 -4.81 -33.16
CA GLN A 138 6.44 -3.96 -34.04
C GLN A 138 6.64 -2.57 -33.41
N MET A 139 7.85 -2.03 -33.54
CA MET A 139 8.20 -0.70 -33.02
C MET A 139 7.53 0.39 -33.90
N PRO A 140 6.66 1.25 -33.34
CA PRO A 140 6.14 2.39 -34.07
C PRO A 140 7.24 3.46 -34.13
N LEU A 141 7.80 3.69 -35.32
CA LEU A 141 8.96 4.58 -35.52
C LEU A 141 8.64 6.06 -35.25
N ASP A 142 7.37 6.44 -35.26
CA ASP A 142 6.91 7.83 -35.19
C ASP A 142 6.12 8.17 -33.91
N ASP A 143 6.02 7.25 -32.93
CA ASP A 143 5.31 7.53 -31.67
C ASP A 143 6.27 8.17 -30.64
N PRO A 144 6.13 9.47 -30.32
CA PRO A 144 7.04 10.16 -29.41
C PRO A 144 6.94 9.67 -27.96
N ARG A 145 5.93 8.86 -27.63
CA ARG A 145 5.70 8.34 -26.28
C ARG A 145 6.54 7.10 -25.98
N ILE A 146 7.24 6.53 -26.97
CA ILE A 146 8.07 5.35 -26.78
C ILE A 146 9.14 5.60 -25.72
N GLY A 147 9.25 4.67 -24.77
CA GLY A 147 10.14 4.78 -23.62
C GLY A 147 9.54 5.54 -22.43
N GLU A 148 8.31 6.06 -22.53
CA GLU A 148 7.63 6.64 -21.38
C GLU A 148 7.31 5.58 -20.33
N LEU A 149 7.82 5.80 -19.12
CA LEU A 149 7.46 5.05 -17.94
C LEU A 149 6.27 5.73 -17.27
N ARG A 150 5.17 5.00 -17.11
CA ARG A 150 3.92 5.49 -16.51
C ARG A 150 3.62 4.69 -15.26
N THR A 151 3.10 5.35 -14.23
CA THR A 151 2.49 4.67 -13.09
C THR A 151 1.06 4.28 -13.42
N VAL A 152 0.70 3.03 -13.15
CA VAL A 152 -0.66 2.49 -13.31
C VAL A 152 -1.19 2.22 -11.91
N ALA A 153 -2.24 2.94 -11.52
CA ALA A 153 -2.86 2.89 -10.20
C ALA A 153 -4.33 2.44 -10.31
#